data_AF-A0A419H0U6-F1
#
_entry.id   AF-A0A419H0U6-F1
#
_cell.length_a   1.000
_cell.length_b   1.000
_cell.length_c   1.000
_cell.angle_alpha   90.00
_cell.angle_beta   90.00
_cell.angle_gamma   90.00
#
_symmetry.space_group_name_H-M   'P 1'
#
loop_
_entity.id
_entity.type
_entity.pdbx_description
1 polymer ?
#
loop_
_entity_poly.entity_id
_entity_poly.type
_entity_poly.pdbx_seq_one_letter_code
_entity_poly.pdbx_strand_id
1 'polypeptide(L)' 'MPNGQEKAIDVDKLLKNKLKAVSVGSLENAISKVVSEMVGEDYKCTIGEVKYTLFSGADFHVKIELSYSPEK' A
#
# COMPACT_ATOMS: atom_id res chain seq x y z
N MET A 1 32.53 8.65 -29.30
CA MET A 1 31.76 7.39 -29.39
C MET A 1 31.34 7.04 -27.96
N PRO A 2 30.07 6.69 -27.73
CA PRO A 2 29.39 6.84 -26.44
C PRO A 2 29.91 5.85 -25.40
N ASN A 3 30.21 6.36 -24.20
CA ASN A 3 30.64 5.58 -23.04
C ASN A 3 29.40 4.90 -22.44
N GLY A 4 29.16 3.65 -22.85
CA GLY A 4 28.01 2.81 -22.47
C GLY A 4 28.07 2.33 -21.02
N GLN A 5 28.05 3.26 -20.06
CA GLN A 5 27.62 2.96 -18.71
C GLN A 5 26.11 3.23 -18.60
N GLU A 6 25.32 2.47 -19.37
CA GLU A 6 23.95 2.20 -18.94
C GLU A 6 24.06 1.51 -17.59
N LYS A 7 23.67 2.22 -16.53
CA LYS A 7 23.49 1.63 -15.20
C LYS A 7 22.62 0.40 -15.40
N ALA A 8 23.22 -0.80 -15.34
CA ALA A 8 22.47 -2.04 -15.34
C ALA A 8 21.49 -1.95 -14.17
N ILE A 9 20.22 -1.72 -14.48
CA ILE A 9 19.16 -1.66 -13.48
C ILE A 9 19.15 -3.05 -12.86
N ASP A 10 19.45 -3.11 -11.57
CA ASP A 10 19.43 -4.36 -10.79
C ASP A 10 17.96 -4.80 -10.66
N VAL A 11 17.51 -5.55 -11.67
CA VAL A 11 16.12 -6.00 -11.86
C VAL A 11 15.64 -6.80 -10.65
N ASP A 12 16.54 -7.52 -9.97
CA ASP A 12 16.25 -8.27 -8.75
C ASP A 12 15.88 -7.39 -7.55
N LYS A 13 16.51 -6.20 -7.43
CA LYS A 13 16.10 -5.20 -6.42
C LYS A 13 14.77 -4.53 -6.80
N LEU A 14 14.51 -4.34 -8.10
CA LEU A 14 13.26 -3.78 -8.63
C LEU A 14 12.05 -4.72 -8.41
N LEU A 15 12.28 -6.04 -8.48
CA LEU A 15 11.26 -7.09 -8.37
C LEU A 15 10.87 -7.43 -6.92
N LYS A 16 11.70 -7.10 -5.92
CA LYS A 16 11.42 -7.35 -4.50
C LYS A 16 10.49 -6.31 -3.85
N ASN A 17 9.63 -5.64 -4.61
CA ASN A 17 8.60 -4.78 -4.06
C ASN A 17 7.46 -5.62 -3.46
N LYS A 18 7.72 -6.25 -2.29
CA LYS A 18 6.79 -7.11 -1.55
C LYS A 18 5.46 -6.42 -1.22
N LEU A 19 5.41 -5.08 -1.23
CA LEU A 19 4.18 -4.32 -1.06
C LEU A 19 3.17 -4.61 -2.18
N LYS A 20 3.61 -4.98 -3.38
CA LYS A 20 2.72 -5.44 -4.47
C LYS A 20 2.04 -6.77 -4.18
N ALA A 21 2.58 -7.57 -3.26
CA ALA A 21 1.98 -8.84 -2.85
C ALA A 21 0.95 -8.67 -1.73
N VAL A 22 0.81 -7.46 -1.17
CA VAL A 22 -0.19 -7.17 -0.14
C VAL A 22 -1.55 -7.02 -0.79
N SER A 23 -2.50 -7.86 -0.38
CA SER A 23 -3.90 -7.75 -0.80
C SER A 23 -4.52 -6.46 -0.26
N VAL A 24 -5.25 -5.75 -1.13
CA VAL A 24 -6.01 -4.55 -0.76
C VAL A 24 -7.00 -4.85 0.38
N GLY A 25 -7.75 -5.94 0.28
CA GLY A 25 -8.71 -6.32 1.32
C GLY A 25 -8.05 -6.70 2.66
N SER A 26 -6.84 -7.29 2.61
CA SER A 26 -6.07 -7.53 3.84
C SER A 26 -5.62 -6.23 4.50
N LEU A 27 -5.28 -5.22 3.69
CA LEU A 27 -4.89 -3.90 4.18
C LEU A 27 -6.10 -3.14 4.75
N GLU A 28 -7.25 -3.17 4.07
CA GLU A 28 -8.52 -2.61 4.57
C GLU A 28 -8.88 -3.17 5.95
N ASN A 29 -8.88 -4.50 6.08
CA ASN A 29 -9.20 -5.16 7.34
C ASN A 29 -8.19 -4.82 8.46
N ALA A 30 -6.90 -4.76 8.14
CA ALA A 30 -5.87 -4.41 9.12
C ALA A 30 -6.00 -2.97 9.61
N ILE A 31 -6.26 -2.02 8.70
CA ILE A 31 -6.47 -0.60 9.04
C ILE A 31 -7.75 -0.45 9.86
N SER A 32 -8.86 -1.03 9.40
CA SER A 32 -10.15 -1.05 10.10
C SER A 32 -10.00 -1.55 11.53
N LYS A 33 -9.31 -2.68 11.73
CA LYS A 33 -9.05 -3.25 13.05
C LYS A 33 -8.29 -2.29 13.97
N VAL A 34 -7.16 -1.75 13.52
CA VAL A 34 -6.32 -0.86 14.34
C VAL A 34 -7.09 0.41 14.71
N VAL A 35 -7.78 1.03 13.75
CA VAL A 35 -8.57 2.23 14.02
C VAL A 35 -9.66 1.94 15.02
N SER A 36 -10.40 0.83 14.85
CA SER A 36 -11.48 0.43 15.75
C SER A 36 -10.98 0.17 17.17
N GLU A 37 -9.82 -0.50 17.31
CA GLU A 37 -9.17 -0.72 18.61
C GLU A 37 -8.73 0.58 19.28
N MET A 38 -8.29 1.58 18.50
CA MET A 38 -7.84 2.87 19.02
C MET A 38 -8.98 3.78 19.49
N VAL A 39 -10.15 3.69 18.85
CA VAL A 39 -11.30 4.57 19.13
C VAL A 39 -12.40 3.90 19.95
N GLY A 40 -12.38 2.57 20.07
CA GLY A 40 -13.39 1.80 20.82
C GLY A 40 -14.73 1.64 20.10
N GLU A 41 -14.77 1.91 18.80
CA GLU A 41 -15.97 1.89 17.96
C GLU A 41 -15.67 1.12 16.67
N ASP A 42 -16.68 0.49 16.06
CA ASP A 42 -16.47 -0.31 14.84
C ASP A 42 -16.36 0.57 13.58
N TYR A 43 -15.19 0.56 12.97
CA TYR A 43 -14.89 1.34 11.76
C TYR A 43 -14.57 0.44 10.60
N LYS A 44 -15.23 0.68 9.47
CA LYS A 44 -14.90 0.06 8.19
C LYS A 44 -13.92 0.93 7.41
N CYS A 45 -12.90 0.30 6.82
CA CYS A 45 -11.97 0.95 5.90
C CYS A 45 -12.25 0.51 4.47
N THR A 46 -12.24 1.47 3.54
CA THR A 46 -12.27 1.21 2.09
C THR A 46 -11.09 1.92 1.44
N ILE A 47 -10.31 1.21 0.63
CA ILE A 47 -9.21 1.75 -0.14
C ILE A 47 -9.72 2.15 -1.53
N GLY A 48 -9.75 3.46 -1.80
CA GLY A 48 -10.23 3.99 -3.07
C GLY A 48 -9.18 4.00 -4.17
N GLU A 49 -7.90 4.11 -3.81
CA GLU A 49 -6.81 4.14 -4.79
C GLU A 49 -5.52 3.57 -4.21
N VAL A 50 -4.82 2.79 -5.03
CA VAL A 50 -3.48 2.28 -4.75
C VAL A 50 -2.56 2.62 -5.92
N LYS A 51 -1.50 3.40 -5.66
CA LYS A 51 -0.48 3.78 -6.66
C LYS A 51 0.88 3.22 -6.26
N TYR A 52 1.47 2.42 -7.15
CA TYR A 52 2.83 1.89 -7.00
C TYR A 52 3.79 2.68 -7.89
N THR A 53 4.80 3.33 -7.30
CA THR A 53 5.86 3.97 -8.09
C THR A 53 6.97 2.96 -8.36
N LEU A 54 7.30 2.77 -9.64
CA LEU A 54 8.29 1.77 -10.08
C LEU A 54 9.74 2.18 -9.83
N PHE A 55 10.02 3.48 -9.64
CA PHE A 55 11.37 4.03 -9.80
C PHE A 55 12.12 4.38 -8.50
N SER A 56 11.48 4.39 -7.34
CA SER A 56 12.10 4.89 -6.08
C SER A 56 12.23 3.87 -4.95
N GLY A 57 11.95 2.59 -5.20
CA GLY A 57 12.41 1.51 -4.32
C GLY A 57 11.44 0.99 -3.26
N ALA A 58 10.32 1.65 -2.96
CA ALA A 58 9.12 1.04 -2.34
C ALA A 58 8.04 2.10 -2.02
N ASP A 59 7.82 3.08 -2.90
CA ASP A 59 6.80 4.10 -2.62
C ASP A 59 5.41 3.54 -2.97
N PHE A 60 4.56 3.51 -1.95
CA PHE A 60 3.20 2.99 -1.98
C PHE A 60 2.26 4.07 -1.45
N HIS A 61 1.43 4.62 -2.34
CA HIS A 61 0.45 5.64 -2.00
C HIS A 61 -0.93 5.00 -1.91
N VAL A 62 -1.62 5.24 -0.80
CA VAL A 62 -2.97 4.74 -0.56
C VAL A 62 -3.87 5.89 -0.16
N LYS A 63 -5.04 5.97 -0.78
CA LYS A 63 -6.13 6.83 -0.33
C LYS A 63 -7.19 5.96 0.34
N ILE A 64 -7.48 6.23 1.61
CA ILE A 64 -8.45 5.47 2.40
C ILE A 64 -9.65 6.35 2.79
N GLU A 65 -10.80 5.71 2.91
CA GLU A 65 -12.01 6.26 3.50
C GLU A 65 -12.42 5.38 4.69
N LEU A 66 -12.71 6.02 5.82
CA LEU A 66 -13.16 5.37 7.05
C LEU A 66 -14.63 5.71 7.27
N SER A 67 -15.46 4.69 7.40
CA SER A 67 -16.88 4.83 7.70
C SER A 67 -17.17 4.17 9.04
N TYR A 68 -17.73 4.93 9.97
CA TYR A 68 -18.25 4.38 11.20
C TYR A 68 -19.41 3.44 10.88
N SER A 69 -19.36 2.20 11.36
CA SER A 69 -20.50 1.29 11.37
C SER A 69 -21.07 1.28 12.79
N PRO A 70 -22.08 2.12 13.09
CA PRO A 70 -22.87 1.88 14.28
C PRO A 70 -23.58 0.54 14.06
N GLU A 71 -23.20 -0.49 14.81
CA GLU A 71 -24.09 -1.64 14.92
C GLU A 71 -25.45 -1.18 15.48
N LYS A 72 -26.51 -1.79 14.93
CA LYS A 72 -27.93 -1.53 15.21
C LYS A 72 -28.31 -1.81 16.66
#